data_AF-A0A929B4E4-F1
#
_entry.id   AF-A0A929B4E4-F1
#
_cell.length_a   1.000
_cell.length_b   1.000
_cell.length_c   1.000
_cell.angle_alpha   90.00
_cell.angle_beta   90.00
_cell.angle_gamma   90.00
#
_symmetry.space_group_name_H-M   'P 1'
#
loop_
_entity.id
_entity.type
_entity.pdbx_description
1 polymer ?
#
loop_
_entity_poly.entity_id
_entity_poly.type
_entity_poly.pdbx_seq_one_letter_code
_entity_poly.pdbx_strand_id
1 'polypeptide(L)' 'KPRGAKLSYEDKKSNQELARIRVLGEHVHRKLKIFKILSLTYRNRRKRFSLRFNLIAALYNYELHLPQTESS' A
#
# COMPACT_ATOMS: atom_id res chain seq x y z
N LYS A 1 2.40 12.17 -17.17
CA LYS A 1 3.77 12.33 -17.69
C LYS A 1 3.71 12.22 -19.21
N PRO A 2 4.19 13.22 -19.97
CA PRO A 2 4.26 13.13 -21.42
C PRO A 2 5.17 11.95 -21.79
N ARG A 3 4.69 11.05 -22.65
CA ARG A 3 5.49 9.93 -23.16
C ARG A 3 6.42 10.48 -24.24
N GLY A 4 7.73 10.26 -24.09
CA GLY A 4 8.74 10.62 -25.11
C GLY A 4 9.48 11.95 -24.91
N ALA A 5 9.16 12.75 -23.88
CA ALA A 5 9.90 13.99 -23.58
C ALA A 5 11.15 13.72 -22.72
N LYS A 6 12.26 14.41 -23.00
CA LYS A 6 13.45 14.40 -22.13
C LYS A 6 13.09 15.04 -20.78
N LEU A 7 13.13 14.25 -19.72
CA LEU A 7 12.96 14.73 -18.35
C LEU A 7 14.15 15.60 -17.93
N SER A 8 13.88 16.77 -17.36
CA SER A 8 14.90 17.57 -16.70
C SER A 8 15.54 16.79 -15.54
N TYR A 9 16.75 17.18 -15.12
CA TYR A 9 17.41 16.59 -13.96
C TYR A 9 16.55 16.70 -12.69
N GLU A 10 15.90 17.85 -12.50
CA GLU A 10 14.99 18.11 -11.37
C GLU A 10 13.76 17.20 -11.41
N ASP A 11 13.16 17.02 -12.60
CA ASP A 11 12.04 16.10 -12.79
C ASP A 11 12.43 14.66 -12.49
N LYS A 12 13.65 14.23 -12.88
CA LYS A 12 14.15 12.90 -12.57
C LYS A 12 14.30 12.69 -11.07
N LYS A 13 14.88 13.66 -10.37
CA LYS A 13 15.05 13.62 -8.91
C LYS A 13 13.70 13.54 -8.19
N SER A 14 12.75 14.41 -8.57
CA SER A 14 11.38 14.41 -8.03
C SER A 14 10.67 13.07 -8.30
N ASN A 15 10.79 12.55 -9.52
CA ASN A 15 10.20 11.27 -9.89
C ASN A 15 10.80 10.09 -9.13
N GLN A 16 12.10 10.12 -8.84
CA GLN A 16 12.79 9.10 -8.06
C GLN A 16 12.29 9.09 -6.62
N GLU A 17 12.10 10.26 -6.02
CA GLU A 17 11.57 10.38 -4.66
C GLU A 17 10.12 9.89 -4.58
N LEU A 18 9.28 10.30 -5.53
CA LEU A 18 7.92 9.80 -5.65
C LEU A 18 7.87 8.28 -5.85
N ALA A 19 8.81 7.72 -6.62
CA ALA A 19 8.89 6.28 -6.82
C ALA A 19 9.23 5.55 -5.52
N ARG A 20 10.16 6.06 -4.70
CA ARG A 20 10.50 5.47 -3.39
C ARG A 20 9.28 5.40 -2.47
N ILE A 21 8.52 6.50 -2.38
CA ILE A 21 7.30 6.54 -1.57
C ILE A 21 6.25 5.55 -2.08
N ARG A 22 6.08 5.45 -3.40
CA ARG A 22 5.14 4.49 -4.02
C ARG A 22 5.51 3.04 -3.73
N VAL A 23 6.79 2.69 -3.83
CA VAL A 23 7.27 1.33 -3.55
C VAL A 23 6.88 0.90 -2.13
N LEU A 24 7.04 1.78 -1.14
CA LEU A 24 6.59 1.50 0.23
C LEU A 24 5.07 1.26 0.31
N GLY A 25 4.28 2.12 -0.34
CA GLY A 25 2.82 1.97 -0.39
C GLY A 25 2.35 0.70 -1.14
N GLU A 26 3.07 0.30 -2.19
CA GLU A 26 2.81 -0.92 -2.96
C GLU A 26 3.07 -2.18 -2.13
N HIS A 27 4.14 -2.21 -1.34
CA HIS A 27 4.41 -3.32 -0.43
C HIS A 27 3.28 -3.52 0.59
N VAL A 28 2.79 -2.43 1.20
CA VAL A 28 1.65 -2.48 2.11
C VAL A 28 0.39 -2.93 1.37
N HIS A 29 0.09 -2.37 0.20
CA HIS A 29 -1.06 -2.80 -0.60
C HIS A 29 -1.01 -4.28 -0.97
N ARG A 30 0.18 -4.81 -1.29
CA ARG A 30 0.38 -6.23 -1.61
C ARG A 30 0.04 -7.11 -0.41
N LYS A 31 0.47 -6.74 0.79
CA LYS A 31 0.15 -7.47 2.04
C LYS A 31 -1.35 -7.39 2.36
N LEU A 32 -1.97 -6.23 2.17
CA LEU A 32 -3.41 -6.04 2.37
C LEU A 32 -4.27 -6.80 1.33
N LYS A 33 -3.77 -7.04 0.11
CA LYS A 33 -4.48 -7.83 -0.91
C LYS A 33 -4.57 -9.34 -0.60
N ILE A 34 -3.99 -9.82 0.50
CA ILE A 34 -4.27 -11.18 0.98
C ILE A 34 -5.75 -11.29 1.40
N PHE A 35 -6.32 -10.22 1.95
CA PHE A 35 -7.71 -10.20 2.36
C PHE A 35 -8.64 -10.11 1.14
N LYS A 36 -9.47 -11.14 0.92
CA LYS A 36 -10.42 -11.22 -0.22
C LYS A 36 -11.34 -10.01 -0.35
N ILE A 37 -11.66 -9.37 0.77
CA ILE A 37 -12.46 -8.14 0.82
C ILE A 37 -11.78 -6.94 0.14
N LEU A 38 -10.44 -6.93 0.07
CA LEU A 38 -9.61 -5.90 -0.55
C LEU A 38 -9.09 -6.32 -1.94
N SER A 39 -9.00 -7.61 -2.22
CA SER A 39 -8.49 -8.13 -3.50
C SER A 39 -9.56 -8.36 -4.56
N LEU A 40 -10.80 -8.66 -4.15
CA LEU A 40 -11.92 -8.89 -5.05
C LEU A 40 -12.79 -7.63 -5.19
N THR A 41 -13.64 -7.61 -6.23
CA THR A 41 -14.63 -6.55 -6.42
C THR A 41 -15.59 -6.49 -5.24
N TYR A 42 -15.60 -5.37 -4.53
CA TYR A 42 -16.46 -5.16 -3.37
C TYR A 42 -17.91 -4.86 -3.81
N ARG A 43 -18.82 -5.83 -3.64
CA ARG A 43 -20.22 -5.73 -4.13
C ARG A 43 -21.24 -5.21 -3.09
N ASN A 44 -20.86 -5.03 -1.83
CA ASN A 44 -21.77 -4.55 -0.79
C ASN A 44 -21.86 -3.01 -0.74
N ARG A 45 -22.98 -2.46 -0.21
CA ARG A 45 -23.11 -1.01 0.06
C ARG A 45 -21.89 -0.53 0.86
N ARG A 46 -21.09 0.38 0.29
CA ARG A 46 -19.79 0.83 0.81
C ARG A 46 -19.84 1.58 2.15
N LYS A 47 -21.01 1.71 2.78
CA LYS A 47 -21.22 2.40 4.07
C LYS A 47 -20.25 1.97 5.17
N ARG A 48 -19.80 0.70 5.18
CA ARG A 48 -18.85 0.15 6.18
C ARG A 48 -17.49 -0.24 5.60
N PHE A 49 -17.20 0.11 4.33
CA PHE A 49 -15.94 -0.26 3.70
C PHE A 49 -14.74 0.32 4.46
N SER A 50 -14.79 1.61 4.79
CA SER A 50 -13.72 2.28 5.53
C SER A 50 -13.47 1.65 6.90
N LEU A 51 -14.53 1.29 7.63
CA LEU A 51 -14.38 0.60 8.91
C LEU A 51 -13.65 -0.75 8.75
N ARG A 52 -14.07 -1.57 7.78
CA ARG A 52 -13.44 -2.88 7.52
C ARG A 52 -11.98 -2.72 7.08
N PHE A 53 -11.69 -1.73 6.23
CA PHE A 53 -10.33 -1.42 5.80
C PHE A 53 -9.46 -0.98 6.99
N ASN A 54 -9.96 -0.06 7.81
CA ASN A 54 -9.23 0.45 8.97
C ASN A 54 -8.92 -0.64 9.99
N LEU A 55 -9.84 -1.58 10.23
CA LEU A 55 -9.60 -2.72 11.13
C LEU A 55 -8.51 -3.65 10.58
N ILE A 56 -8.52 -3.94 9.28
CA ILE A 56 -7.48 -4.76 8.64
C ILE A 56 -6.12 -4.05 8.70
N ALA A 57 -6.08 -2.74 8.44
CA ALA A 57 -4.86 -1.95 8.55
C ALA A 57 -4.34 -1.91 9.99
N ALA A 58 -5.21 -1.78 10.99
CA ALA A 58 -4.83 -1.83 12.40
C ALA A 58 -4.23 -3.18 12.79
N LEU A 59 -4.82 -4.30 12.34
CA LEU A 59 -4.28 -5.64 12.56
C LEU A 59 -2.90 -5.81 11.91
N TYR A 60 -2.75 -5.38 10.65
CA TYR A 60 -1.46 -5.43 9.95
C TYR A 60 -0.39 -4.59 10.65
N ASN A 61 -0.74 -3.38 11.09
CA ASN A 61 0.18 -2.53 11.85
C ASN A 61 0.56 -3.15 13.19
N TYR A 62 -0.39 -3.81 13.87
CA TYR A 62 -0.13 -4.54 15.10
C TYR A 62 0.86 -5.70 14.86
N GLU A 63 0.64 -6.51 13.82
CA GLU A 63 1.57 -7.59 13.43
C GLU A 63 2.97 -7.08 13.07
N LEU A 64 3.09 -5.91 12.43
CA LEU A 64 4.39 -5.30 12.13
C LEU A 64 5.15 -4.86 13.38
N HIS A 65 4.43 -4.44 14.42
CA HIS A 65 5.02 -3.99 15.69
C HIS A 65 5.18 -5.11 16.71
N LEU A 66 4.65 -6.31 16.45
CA LEU A 66 4.93 -7.48 17.26
C LEU A 66 6.43 -7.81 17.14
N PRO A 67 7.16 -7.97 18.25
CA PRO A 67 8.50 -8.53 18.19
C PRO A 67 8.37 -9.90 17.54
N GLN A 68 9.10 -10.12 16.44
CA GLN A 68 9.22 -11.44 15.83
C GLN A 68 9.76 -12.33 16.93
N THR A 69 8.89 -13.16 17.54
CA THR A 69 9.35 -14.16 18.48
C THR A 69 10.14 -15.13 17.62
N GLU A 70 11.47 -15.05 17.71
CA GLU A 70 12.38 -15.93 17.00
C GLU A 70 11.91 -17.37 17.27
N SER A 71 11.42 -18.01 16.22
CA SER A 71 11.16 -19.44 16.23
C SER A 71 12.54 -20.10 16.19
N SER A 72 12.92 -20.67 17.34
CA SER A 72 13.97 -21.70 17.42
C SER A 72 13.63 -22.91 16.56
#